data_AF-A0A7C3TE12-F1
#
_entry.id   AF-A0A7C3TE12-F1
#
_cell.length_a   1.000
_cell.length_b   1.000
_cell.length_c   1.000
_cell.angle_alpha   90.00
_cell.angle_beta   90.00
_cell.angle_gamma   90.00
#
_symmetry.space_group_name_H-M   'P 1'
#
loop_
_entity.id
_entity.type
_entity.pdbx_description
1 polymer ?
#
loop_
_entity_poly.entity_id
_entity_poly.type
_entity_poly.pdbx_seq_one_letter_code
_entity_poly.pdbx_strand_id
1 'polypeptide(L)'
;MSSREGSRICVRLESWGLIKREKILCDGRWTYRIKSTRKPPSIGSILGAPCITCAQAGSMCASGNEISPENCDTLEKWILTSQVGGEVAGESKAQVDLGKEA
;
A
#
# COMPACT_ATOMS: atom_id res chain seq x y z
N MET A 1 23.64 20.23 4.66
CA MET A 1 22.65 20.57 3.59
C MET A 1 21.98 21.89 3.95
N SER A 2 21.80 22.81 3.01
CA SER A 2 21.14 24.11 3.28
C SER A 2 19.66 24.05 2.92
N SER A 3 18.84 24.90 3.55
CA SER A 3 17.41 25.04 3.23
C SER A 3 17.17 25.35 1.74
N ARG A 4 18.08 26.11 1.10
CA ARG A 4 18.05 26.40 -0.34
C ARG A 4 18.20 25.15 -1.19
N GLU A 5 19.12 24.27 -0.82
CA GLU A 5 19.35 23.01 -1.52
C GLU A 5 18.15 22.07 -1.37
N GLY A 6 17.56 21.99 -0.17
CA GLY A 6 16.30 21.27 0.08
C GLY A 6 15.15 21.78 -0.80
N SER A 7 15.01 23.10 -0.93
CA SER A 7 13.98 23.70 -1.79
C SER A 7 14.17 23.33 -3.27
N ARG A 8 15.41 23.32 -3.78
CA ARG A 8 15.70 22.93 -5.17
C ARG A 8 15.35 21.48 -5.44
N ILE A 9 15.66 20.59 -4.49
CA ILE A 9 15.31 19.17 -4.56
C ILE A 9 13.78 19.01 -4.59
N CYS A 10 13.05 19.74 -3.74
CA CYS A 10 11.58 19.69 -3.71
C CYS A 10 10.96 20.16 -5.03
N VAL A 11 11.46 21.24 -5.63
CA VAL A 11 10.99 21.69 -6.96
C VAL A 11 11.23 20.61 -8.02
N ARG A 12 12.40 19.96 -7.98
CA ARG A 12 12.73 18.90 -8.94
C ARG A 12 11.85 17.66 -8.76
N LEU A 13 11.62 17.21 -7.53
CA LEU A 13 10.73 16.09 -7.23
C LEU A 13 9.27 16.38 -7.60
N GLU A 14 8.83 17.62 -7.44
CA GLU A 14 7.50 18.07 -7.89
C GLU A 14 7.40 18.05 -9.42
N SER A 15 8.44 18.50 -10.14
CA SER A 15 8.49 18.42 -11.61
C SER A 15 8.45 16.98 -12.14
N TRP A 16 8.96 16.02 -11.37
CA TRP A 16 8.87 14.59 -11.68
C TRP A 16 7.53 13.96 -11.24
N GLY A 17 6.63 14.73 -10.62
CA GLY A 17 5.35 14.24 -10.13
C GLY A 17 5.43 13.29 -8.93
N LEU A 18 6.61 13.15 -8.30
CA LEU A 18 6.80 12.25 -7.15
C LEU A 18 6.24 12.82 -5.86
N ILE A 19 6.21 14.15 -5.75
CA ILE A 19 5.63 14.86 -4.62
C ILE A 19 4.68 15.96 -5.10
N LYS A 20 3.76 16.34 -4.22
CA LYS A 20 2.90 17.52 -4.35
C LYS A 20 3.22 18.49 -3.22
N ARG A 21 3.38 19.77 -3.53
CA ARG A 21 3.57 20.82 -2.52
C ARG A 21 2.27 21.58 -2.31
N GLU A 22 1.86 21.69 -1.05
CA GLU A 22 0.69 22.48 -0.66
C GLU A 22 1.13 23.65 0.20
N LYS A 23 0.75 24.86 -0.21
CA LYS A 23 1.06 26.07 0.55
C LYS A 23 0.18 26.10 1.81
N ILE A 24 0.80 26.16 2.98
CA ILE A 24 0.12 26.20 4.28
C ILE A 24 0.67 27.33 5.15
N LEU A 25 -0.15 27.81 6.09
CA LEU A 25 0.26 28.79 7.09
C LEU A 25 0.65 28.04 8.38
N CYS A 26 1.91 28.13 8.79
CA CYS A 26 2.40 27.59 10.06
C CYS A 26 3.01 28.74 10.87
N ASP A 27 2.51 28.95 12.09
CA ASP A 27 3.00 29.98 13.02
C ASP A 27 3.15 31.37 12.38
N GLY A 28 2.13 31.77 11.59
CA GLY A 28 2.10 33.06 10.89
C GLY A 28 3.05 33.18 9.69
N ARG A 29 3.74 32.09 9.31
CA ARG A 29 4.63 32.05 8.14
C ARG A 29 4.09 31.09 7.08
N TRP A 30 4.10 31.54 5.82
CA TRP A 30 3.77 30.67 4.69
C TRP A 30 4.90 29.68 4.46
N THR A 31 4.54 28.40 4.45
CA THR A 31 5.45 27.30 4.17
C THR A 31 4.79 26.29 3.23
N TYR A 32 5.52 25.25 2.84
CA TYR A 32 5.01 24.18 1.99
C TYR A 32 4.98 22.86 2.74
N ARG A 33 3.82 22.21 2.76
CA ARG A 33 3.67 20.81 3.16
C ARG A 33 3.93 19.93 1.94
N ILE A 34 4.85 18.99 2.08
CA ILE A 34 5.19 18.03 1.04
C ILE A 34 4.32 16.79 1.25
N LYS A 35 3.62 16.35 0.20
CA LYS A 35 2.87 15.10 0.17
C LYS A 35 3.46 14.19 -0.91
N SER A 36 3.63 12.90 -0.62
CA SER A 36 3.99 11.91 -1.64
C SER A 36 2.83 11.72 -2.61
N THR A 37 3.10 11.72 -3.91
CA THR A 37 2.10 11.35 -4.93
C THR A 37 1.97 9.83 -5.05
N ARG A 38 3.03 9.09 -4.66
CA ARG A 38 3.01 7.62 -4.65
C ARG A 38 1.99 7.15 -3.62
N LYS A 39 0.94 6.47 -4.09
CA LYS A 39 0.03 5.70 -3.23
C LYS A 39 0.79 4.48 -2.71
N PRO A 40 0.76 4.19 -1.40
CA PRO A 40 1.26 2.92 -0.91
C PRO A 40 0.48 1.80 -1.61
N PRO A 41 1.12 0.66 -1.94
CA PRO A 41 0.39 -0.50 -2.42
C PRO A 41 -0.69 -0.87 -1.38
N SER A 42 -1.89 -1.18 -1.85
CA SER A 42 -2.95 -1.65 -0.95
C SER A 42 -2.55 -2.98 -0.32
N ILE A 43 -2.76 -3.11 0.98
CA ILE A 43 -2.56 -4.38 1.70
C ILE A 43 -3.44 -5.49 1.13
N GLY A 44 -4.57 -5.15 0.50
CA GLY A 44 -5.45 -6.10 -0.20
C GLY A 44 -4.72 -6.97 -1.23
N SER A 45 -3.66 -6.48 -1.86
CA SER A 45 -2.90 -7.24 -2.86
C SER A 45 -2.09 -8.40 -2.29
N ILE A 46 -1.83 -8.39 -0.97
CA ILE A 46 -1.09 -9.46 -0.27
C ILE A 46 -1.94 -10.12 0.81
N LEU A 47 -3.19 -9.69 0.99
CA LEU A 47 -4.09 -10.23 2.01
C LEU A 47 -4.42 -11.69 1.65
N GLY A 48 -4.20 -12.60 2.60
CA GLY A 48 -4.38 -14.04 2.37
C GLY A 48 -3.21 -14.71 1.64
N ALA A 49 -2.12 -13.99 1.35
CA ALA A 49 -0.91 -14.61 0.83
C ALA A 49 -0.32 -15.59 1.85
N PRO A 50 -0.01 -16.84 1.45
CA PRO A 50 0.43 -17.88 2.38
C PRO A 50 1.76 -17.53 3.04
N CYS A 51 2.59 -16.71 2.40
CA CYS A 51 3.90 -16.29 2.92
C CYS A 51 3.80 -15.49 4.23
N ILE A 52 2.72 -14.75 4.47
CA ILE A 52 2.55 -13.92 5.67
C ILE A 52 2.40 -14.80 6.92
N THR A 53 1.74 -15.95 6.80
CA THR A 53 1.49 -16.90 7.88
C THR A 53 2.38 -18.13 7.83
N CYS A 54 3.29 -18.21 6.85
CA CYS A 54 4.15 -19.37 6.65
C CYS A 54 5.32 -19.36 7.64
N ALA A 55 5.43 -20.43 8.43
CA ALA A 55 6.51 -20.59 9.40
C ALA A 55 7.92 -20.60 8.76
N GLN A 56 8.03 -21.00 7.49
CA GLN A 56 9.32 -21.12 6.79
C GLN A 56 9.74 -19.84 6.05
N ALA A 57 8.83 -18.86 5.91
CA ALA A 57 9.08 -17.64 5.14
C ALA A 57 10.16 -16.73 5.77
N GLY A 58 10.34 -16.77 7.10
CA GLY A 58 11.20 -15.85 7.83
C GLY A 58 12.67 -16.25 7.95
N SER A 59 13.03 -17.51 7.69
CA SER A 59 14.41 -17.98 7.95
C SER A 59 14.97 -18.90 6.87
N MET A 60 14.17 -19.79 6.28
CA MET A 60 14.68 -20.86 5.40
C MET A 60 14.27 -20.69 3.93
N CYS A 61 13.12 -20.05 3.68
CA CYS A 61 12.59 -19.84 2.33
C CYS A 61 13.38 -18.76 1.59
N ALA A 62 14.26 -19.17 0.68
CA ALA A 62 15.04 -18.26 -0.16
C ALA A 62 15.30 -18.87 -1.54
N SER A 63 15.58 -18.04 -2.54
CA SER A 63 15.90 -18.48 -3.89
C SER A 63 17.13 -19.41 -3.89
N GLY A 64 17.02 -20.59 -4.50
CA GLY A 64 18.11 -21.57 -4.60
C GLY A 64 18.37 -22.42 -3.34
N ASN A 65 17.58 -22.26 -2.27
CA ASN A 65 17.59 -23.18 -1.13
C ASN A 65 16.70 -24.40 -1.39
N GLU A 66 16.82 -25.43 -0.55
CA GLU A 66 15.92 -26.59 -0.55
C GLU A 66 14.45 -26.17 -0.38
N ILE A 67 14.20 -25.19 0.49
CA ILE A 67 12.91 -24.49 0.60
C ILE A 67 13.04 -23.20 -0.19
N SER A 68 12.44 -23.15 -1.37
CA SER A 68 12.50 -22.00 -2.27
C SER A 68 11.10 -21.54 -2.68
N PRO A 69 10.88 -20.22 -2.84
CA PRO A 69 9.61 -19.72 -3.36
C PRO A 69 9.34 -20.18 -4.80
N GLU A 70 10.38 -20.57 -5.56
CA GLU A 70 10.22 -21.01 -6.95
C GLU A 70 9.53 -22.37 -7.10
N ASN A 71 9.65 -23.23 -6.08
CA ASN A 71 9.07 -24.57 -6.07
C ASN A 71 8.04 -24.74 -4.92
N CYS A 72 7.33 -23.67 -4.57
CA CYS A 72 6.39 -23.68 -3.44
C CYS A 72 4.95 -23.95 -3.90
N ASP A 73 4.46 -25.17 -3.70
CA ASP A 73 3.09 -25.59 -4.06
C ASP A 73 2.00 -24.70 -3.45
N THR A 74 2.18 -24.26 -2.20
CA THR A 74 1.20 -23.42 -1.50
C THR A 74 1.11 -22.04 -2.15
N LEU A 75 2.26 -21.48 -2.55
CA LEU A 75 2.32 -20.20 -3.26
C LEU A 75 1.72 -20.34 -4.66
N GLU A 76 2.05 -21.40 -5.39
CA GLU A 76 1.49 -21.69 -6.71
C GLU A 76 -0.04 -21.80 -6.68
N LYS A 77 -0.59 -22.61 -5.77
CA LYS A 77 -2.04 -22.75 -5.58
C LYS A 77 -2.70 -21.42 -5.25
N TRP A 78 -2.08 -20.61 -4.40
CA TRP A 78 -2.60 -19.30 -4.06
C TRP A 78 -2.61 -18.36 -5.28
N ILE A 79 -1.53 -18.32 -6.08
CA ILE A 79 -1.47 -17.50 -7.30
C ILE A 79 -2.58 -17.94 -8.28
N LEU A 80 -2.71 -19.24 -8.52
CA LEU A 80 -3.72 -19.77 -9.45
C LEU A 80 -5.16 -19.49 -8.98
N THR A 81 -5.41 -19.53 -7.67
CA THR A 81 -6.75 -19.27 -7.12
C THR A 81 -7.06 -17.77 -7.04
N SER A 82 -6.07 -16.94 -6.70
CA SER A 82 -6.24 -15.49 -6.52
C SER A 82 -6.42 -14.73 -7.84
N GLN A 83 -5.93 -15.26 -8.97
CA GLN A 83 -6.11 -14.64 -10.28
C GLN A 83 -7.50 -14.87 -10.91
N VAL A 84 -8.29 -15.81 -10.39
CA VAL A 84 -9.64 -16.11 -10.90
C VAL A 84 -10.71 -15.21 -10.26
N GLY A 85 -10.35 -14.41 -9.25
CA GLY A 85 -11.28 -13.63 -8.42
C GLY A 85 -11.26 -12.12 -8.65
N GLY A 86 -11.13 -11.68 -9.91
CA GLY A 86 -11.28 -10.27 -10.28
C GLY A 86 -12.73 -9.77 -10.27
N GLU A 87 -13.60 -10.25 -9.37
CA GLU A 87 -14.91 -9.66 -9.07
C GLU A 87 -15.57 -10.34 -7.84
N VAL A 88 -16.09 -9.47 -6.94
CA VAL A 88 -17.08 -9.62 -5.85
C VAL A 88 -16.86 -10.50 -4.60
N ALA A 89 -16.69 -9.82 -3.46
CA ALA A 89 -17.55 -9.90 -2.26
C ALA A 89 -17.18 -8.69 -1.38
N GLY A 90 -18.00 -7.69 -1.11
CA GLY A 90 -19.45 -7.64 -0.94
C GLY A 90 -19.64 -6.64 0.19
N GLU A 91 -20.08 -5.43 -0.15
CA GLU A 91 -20.52 -4.43 0.82
C GLU A 91 -21.52 -5.06 1.78
N SER A 92 -21.19 -5.08 3.07
CA SER A 92 -22.18 -5.23 4.13
C SER A 92 -23.06 -3.98 4.11
N LYS A 93 -24.14 -4.03 3.33
CA LYS A 93 -25.34 -3.23 3.59
C LYS A 93 -25.90 -3.70 4.94
N ALA A 94 -25.51 -3.02 6.02
CA ALA A 94 -26.32 -2.99 7.22
C ALA A 94 -27.32 -1.83 7.07
N GLN A 95 -28.50 -2.22 6.59
CA GLN A 95 -29.83 -1.69 6.86
C GLN A 95 -29.90 -0.40 7.71
N VAL A 96 -30.47 0.65 7.10
CA VAL A 96 -31.11 1.76 7.80
C VAL A 96 -32.42 1.28 8.41
N ASP A 97 -32.52 1.25 9.74
CA ASP A 97 -33.81 1.15 10.42
C ASP A 97 -34.36 2.56 10.66
N LEU A 98 -35.31 2.96 9.79
CA LEU A 98 -36.29 4.00 10.12
C LEU A 98 -37.27 3.42 11.14
N GLY A 99 -36.98 3.62 12.43
CA GLY A 99 -37.96 3.49 13.50
C GLY A 99 -38.89 4.71 13.50
N LYS A 100 -40.12 4.51 13.04
CA LYS A 100 -41.24 5.46 13.08
C LYS A 100 -42.29 4.93 14.07
N GLU A 101 -42.27 5.39 15.32
CA GLU A 101 -43.37 5.33 16.32
C GLU A 101 -43.04 6.39 17.40
N ALA A 102 -43.89 7.23 17.96
CA ALA A 102 -45.28 7.66 17.77
C ALA A 102 -45.36 9.10 18.36
#